data_AF-A0A087D6J0-F1
#
_entry.id   AF-A0A087D6J0-F1
#
_cell.length_a   1.000
_cell.length_b   1.000
_cell.length_c   1.000
_cell.angle_alpha   90.00
_cell.angle_beta   90.00
_cell.angle_gamma   90.00
#
_symmetry.space_group_name_H-M   'P 1'
#
loop_
_entity.id
_entity.type
_entity.pdbx_description
1 polymer ?
#
loop_
_entity_poly.entity_id
_entity_poly.type
_entity_poly.pdbx_seq_one_letter_code
_entity_poly.pdbx_strand_id
1 'polypeptide(L)'
;MATKFINLDNLAAFLAKLRTLFVAKELKTGSTDTYKVLSDNNLTDELVTKIQNAGDSTFSGAYADLTGKPSIGGKEIASGDQTAGSLGLATPDDVTKAANDARTGAIADVEKIGYQTAVNVETAITAKGYQTAAQVDTIVTGKGYQTAANVDAKVNAAKTELQNSLGSAFRAKGSSAFANLPALDATAKGDVYNVTDAFTTTNDFVDGAGKNLPAGTNVVAVAVTTGEGDNATTAMKWDALTGMIDLSGYMLKSDLIAATDAEIDALF
;
A
#
# COMPACT_ATOMS: atom_id res chain seq x y z
N MET A 1 -15.14 110.34 101.41
CA MET A 1 -14.58 109.73 100.18
C MET A 1 -13.41 110.58 99.73
N ALA A 2 -12.22 110.00 99.57
CA ALA A 2 -11.03 110.71 99.09
C ALA A 2 -10.95 110.60 97.56
N THR A 3 -10.86 111.76 96.90
CA THR A 3 -10.62 111.88 95.45
C THR A 3 -9.22 111.35 95.16
N LYS A 4 -9.14 110.22 94.45
CA LYS A 4 -7.85 109.64 94.04
C LYS A 4 -7.32 110.42 92.85
N PHE A 5 -6.12 110.96 92.95
CA PHE A 5 -5.39 111.55 91.84
C PHE A 5 -4.20 110.66 91.47
N ILE A 6 -3.81 110.67 90.20
CA ILE A 6 -2.63 109.96 89.72
C ILE A 6 -1.42 110.85 90.06
N ASN A 7 -0.52 110.36 90.92
CA ASN A 7 0.78 110.97 91.13
C ASN A 7 1.76 110.57 90.00
N LEU A 8 2.90 111.23 89.92
CA LEU A 8 3.90 110.99 88.88
C LEU A 8 4.35 109.52 88.82
N ASP A 9 4.50 108.88 89.98
CA ASP A 9 4.92 107.48 90.09
C ASP A 9 3.87 106.51 89.51
N ASN A 10 2.59 106.75 89.79
CA ASN A 10 1.50 105.94 89.26
C ASN A 10 1.33 106.12 87.74
N LEU A 11 1.60 107.31 87.22
CA LEU A 11 1.62 107.57 85.77
C LEU A 11 2.75 106.81 85.08
N ALA A 12 3.95 106.82 85.67
CA ALA A 12 5.10 106.08 85.16
C ALA A 12 4.85 104.57 85.13
N ALA A 13 4.27 104.02 86.21
CA ALA A 13 3.91 102.60 86.28
C ALA A 13 2.84 102.20 85.25
N PHE A 14 1.82 103.06 85.04
CA PHE A 14 0.81 102.85 84.00
C PHE A 14 1.44 102.84 82.61
N LEU A 15 2.30 103.82 82.30
CA LEU A 15 3.00 103.91 81.00
C LEU A 15 3.92 102.71 80.74
N ALA A 16 4.60 102.19 81.78
CA ALA A 16 5.43 100.99 81.67
C ALA A 16 4.60 99.74 81.34
N LYS A 17 3.47 99.52 82.04
CA LYS A 17 2.54 98.42 81.73
C LYS A 17 1.92 98.55 80.35
N LEU A 18 1.55 99.77 79.95
CA LEU A 18 1.01 100.03 78.63
C LEU A 18 2.02 99.62 77.55
N ARG A 19 3.32 99.94 77.71
CA ARG A 19 4.38 99.51 76.77
C ARG A 19 4.52 98.00 76.67
N THR A 20 4.32 97.24 77.76
CA THR A 20 4.39 95.77 77.71
C THR A 20 3.21 95.12 76.98
N LEU A 21 2.09 95.83 76.80
CA LEU A 21 0.91 95.32 76.10
C LEU A 21 1.00 95.49 74.57
N PHE A 22 1.99 96.23 74.07
CA PHE A 22 2.25 96.41 72.65
C PHE A 22 3.56 95.73 72.26
N VAL A 23 3.52 94.87 71.25
CA VAL A 23 4.74 94.36 70.62
C VAL A 23 5.41 95.51 69.87
N ALA A 24 6.71 95.71 70.09
CA ALA A 24 7.47 96.72 69.37
C ALA A 24 7.38 96.42 67.86
N LYS A 25 7.02 97.42 67.05
CA LYS A 25 7.05 97.25 65.60
C LYS A 25 8.48 96.96 65.17
N GLU A 26 8.69 95.87 64.44
CA GLU A 26 10.00 95.56 63.87
C GLU A 26 10.30 96.47 62.69
N LEU A 27 11.56 96.91 62.57
CA LEU A 27 12.03 97.63 61.38
C LEU A 27 12.14 96.68 60.18
N LYS A 28 11.90 97.21 58.98
CA LYS A 28 12.13 96.50 57.72
C LYS A 28 13.60 96.13 57.61
N THR A 29 13.91 94.91 57.14
CA THR A 29 15.29 94.44 57.00
C THR A 29 16.12 95.43 56.18
N GLY A 30 17.17 96.00 56.78
CA GLY A 30 18.04 97.01 56.15
C GLY A 30 17.61 98.48 56.33
N SER A 31 16.55 98.77 57.09
CA SER A 31 16.10 100.14 57.39
C SER A 31 16.25 100.47 58.87
N THR A 32 16.58 101.73 59.17
CA THR A 32 16.72 102.26 60.54
C THR A 32 15.49 103.01 61.04
N ASP A 33 14.51 103.26 60.17
CA ASP A 33 13.40 104.20 60.41
C ASP A 33 12.04 103.75 59.83
N THR A 34 12.00 102.69 59.02
CA THR A 34 10.77 102.18 58.41
C THR A 34 10.34 100.86 59.06
N TYR A 35 9.12 100.80 59.60
CA TYR A 35 8.56 99.59 60.21
C TYR A 35 7.99 98.62 59.16
N LYS A 36 8.11 97.30 59.42
CA LYS A 36 7.51 96.25 58.60
C LYS A 36 5.98 96.44 58.48
N VAL A 37 5.46 96.32 57.27
CA VAL A 37 4.03 96.17 56.98
C VAL A 37 3.69 94.71 56.65
N LEU A 38 2.40 94.35 56.50
CA LEU A 38 1.99 92.95 56.23
C LEU A 38 2.66 92.34 54.99
N SER A 39 3.03 93.16 54.00
CA SER A 39 3.77 92.72 52.80
C SER A 39 5.26 92.51 53.01
N ASP A 40 5.81 92.90 54.17
CA ASP A 40 7.23 92.72 54.53
C ASP A 40 7.49 91.45 55.36
N ASN A 41 6.47 90.59 55.56
CA ASN A 41 6.68 89.22 56.03
C ASN A 41 7.37 88.41 54.92
N ASN A 42 8.68 88.63 54.77
CA ASN A 42 9.53 87.76 53.97
C ASN A 42 9.46 86.34 54.56
N LEU A 43 9.45 85.35 53.66
CA LEU A 43 9.73 83.96 53.98
C LEU A 43 10.94 83.91 54.94
N THR A 44 10.89 83.07 55.97
CA THR A 44 12.05 82.90 56.88
C THR A 44 13.27 82.49 56.06
N ASP A 45 14.48 82.82 56.53
CA ASP A 45 15.72 82.45 55.83
C ASP A 45 15.77 80.95 55.52
N GLU A 46 15.20 80.12 56.39
CA GLU A 46 15.07 78.67 56.18
C GLU A 46 14.11 78.30 55.03
N LEU A 47 12.98 79.01 54.89
CA LEU A 47 12.03 78.81 53.78
C LEU A 47 12.56 79.39 52.47
N VAL A 48 13.23 80.55 52.51
CA VAL A 48 13.94 81.13 51.36
C VAL A 48 15.02 80.16 50.88
N THR A 49 15.81 79.60 51.81
CA THR A 49 16.83 78.60 51.51
C THR A 49 16.22 77.33 50.90
N LYS A 50 15.09 76.83 51.44
CA LYS A 50 14.39 75.68 50.86
C LYS A 50 13.86 75.95 49.46
N ILE A 51 13.34 77.15 49.19
CA ILE A 51 12.84 77.53 47.86
C ILE A 51 13.98 77.72 46.86
N GLN A 52 15.07 78.39 47.26
CA GLN A 52 16.26 78.55 46.42
C GLN A 52 16.94 77.20 46.14
N ASN A 53 16.99 76.31 47.13
CA ASN A 53 17.56 74.97 46.99
C ASN A 53 16.64 73.98 46.27
N ALA A 54 15.33 74.22 46.23
CA ALA A 54 14.41 73.39 45.45
C ALA A 54 14.70 73.47 43.94
N GLY A 55 15.37 74.54 43.49
CA GLY A 55 15.73 74.75 42.10
C GLY A 55 14.53 74.95 41.18
N ASP A 56 14.78 75.22 39.91
CA ASP A 56 13.74 75.25 38.88
C ASP A 56 13.42 73.81 38.47
N SER A 57 12.24 73.31 38.85
CA SER A 57 11.75 72.01 38.35
C SER A 57 11.19 72.17 36.93
N THR A 58 12.07 72.34 35.96
CA THR A 58 11.70 72.25 34.54
C THR A 58 11.84 70.81 34.10
N PHE A 59 10.82 69.97 34.33
CA PHE A 59 10.71 68.77 33.52
C PHE A 59 10.41 69.22 32.09
N SER A 60 11.43 69.23 31.24
CA SER A 60 11.31 69.77 29.88
C SER A 60 10.49 68.86 28.96
N GLY A 61 10.17 67.64 29.43
CA GLY A 61 9.60 66.57 28.62
C GLY A 61 10.62 65.93 27.67
N ALA A 62 11.89 66.38 27.67
CA ALA A 62 12.91 65.82 26.83
C ALA A 62 13.34 64.43 27.32
N TYR A 63 13.60 63.54 26.37
CA TYR A 63 14.06 62.17 26.63
C TYR A 63 15.34 62.11 27.49
N ALA A 64 16.22 63.10 27.34
CA ALA A 64 17.49 63.18 28.06
C ALA A 64 17.32 63.36 29.58
N ASP A 65 16.18 63.87 30.03
CA ASP A 65 15.91 64.16 31.45
C ASP A 65 15.48 62.90 32.24
N LEU A 66 15.25 61.78 31.55
CA LEU A 66 14.81 60.53 32.17
C LEU A 66 15.97 59.78 32.85
N THR A 67 15.87 59.54 34.16
CA THR A 67 16.84 58.76 34.96
C THR A 67 16.63 57.25 34.88
N GLY A 68 15.51 56.80 34.30
CA GLY A 68 15.18 55.41 34.04
C GLY A 68 14.64 55.26 32.62
N LYS A 69 15.56 55.27 31.64
CA LYS A 69 15.19 55.27 30.23
C LYS A 69 14.54 53.94 29.81
N PRO A 70 13.49 53.96 28.97
CA PRO A 70 12.89 52.74 28.43
C PRO A 70 13.92 51.87 27.71
N SER A 71 13.76 50.55 27.82
CA SER A 71 14.62 49.59 27.14
C SER A 71 13.83 48.40 26.59
N ILE A 72 14.37 47.77 25.55
CA ILE A 72 13.86 46.53 24.98
C ILE A 72 14.99 45.50 25.01
N GLY A 73 14.77 44.36 25.68
CA GLY A 73 15.78 43.31 25.77
C GLY A 73 17.10 43.75 26.43
N GLY A 74 17.06 44.75 27.31
CA GLY A 74 18.26 45.34 27.94
C GLY A 74 18.96 46.42 27.11
N LYS A 75 18.48 46.73 25.90
CA LYS A 75 18.96 47.86 25.10
C LYS A 75 18.15 49.11 25.43
N GLU A 76 18.80 50.10 26.02
CA GLU A 76 18.21 51.44 26.22
C GLU A 76 17.84 52.04 24.86
N ILE A 77 16.61 52.53 24.74
CA ILE A 77 16.12 53.17 23.51
C ILE A 77 16.81 54.55 23.40
N ALA A 78 17.26 54.96 22.23
CA ALA A 78 17.77 56.30 22.00
C ALA A 78 16.69 57.20 21.36
N SER A 79 16.81 58.51 21.56
CA SER A 79 16.00 59.46 20.81
C SER A 79 16.29 59.31 19.31
N GLY A 80 15.26 59.12 18.49
CA GLY A 80 15.38 58.90 17.05
C GLY A 80 15.39 57.43 16.62
N ASP A 81 15.37 56.47 17.56
CA ASP A 81 15.20 55.05 17.23
C ASP A 81 13.81 54.80 16.64
N GLN A 82 13.76 54.44 15.35
CA GLN A 82 12.51 54.25 14.60
C GLN A 82 12.50 52.99 13.72
N THR A 83 13.56 52.18 13.77
CA THR A 83 13.70 50.96 12.96
C THR A 83 13.92 49.75 13.85
N ALA A 84 13.65 48.54 13.34
CA ALA A 84 13.92 47.30 14.07
C ALA A 84 15.39 47.23 14.52
N GLY A 85 16.34 47.52 13.62
CA GLY A 85 17.77 47.52 13.94
C GLY A 85 18.16 48.57 14.98
N SER A 86 17.65 49.80 14.85
CA SER A 86 17.90 50.85 15.85
C SER A 86 17.30 50.51 17.22
N LEU A 87 16.20 49.76 17.26
CA LEU A 87 15.60 49.23 18.50
C LEU A 87 16.24 47.93 19.02
N GLY A 88 17.23 47.37 18.30
CA GLY A 88 17.87 46.10 18.68
C GLY A 88 16.99 44.86 18.47
N LEU A 89 15.94 45.00 17.67
CA LEU A 89 15.08 43.91 17.23
C LEU A 89 15.64 43.29 15.95
N ALA A 90 15.28 42.03 15.71
CA ALA A 90 15.59 41.36 14.45
C ALA A 90 15.02 42.16 13.27
N THR A 91 15.88 42.46 12.31
CA THR A 91 15.48 43.14 11.08
C THR A 91 14.72 42.17 10.16
N PRO A 92 13.99 42.69 9.15
CA PRO A 92 13.41 41.84 8.11
C PRO A 92 14.44 40.90 7.44
N ASP A 93 15.68 41.35 7.28
CA ASP A 93 16.77 40.56 6.70
C ASP A 93 17.21 39.42 7.65
N ASP A 94 17.32 39.70 8.95
CA ASP A 94 17.64 38.68 9.96
C ASP A 94 16.58 37.57 9.98
N VAL A 95 15.30 37.96 9.97
CA VAL A 95 14.17 37.03 9.95
C VAL A 95 14.16 36.22 8.65
N THR A 96 14.41 36.87 7.51
CA THR A 96 14.48 36.20 6.20
C THR A 96 15.61 35.18 6.15
N LYS A 97 16.78 35.55 6.68
CA LYS A 97 17.93 34.63 6.76
C LYS A 97 17.61 33.44 7.66
N ALA A 98 17.11 33.67 8.87
CA ALA A 98 16.75 32.60 9.79
C ALA A 98 15.71 31.63 9.20
N ALA A 99 14.71 32.16 8.48
CA ALA A 99 13.70 31.35 7.80
C ALA A 99 14.31 30.50 6.66
N ASN A 100 15.24 31.08 5.89
CA ASN A 100 15.93 30.36 4.82
C ASN A 100 16.86 29.26 5.37
N ASP A 101 17.57 29.53 6.46
CA ASP A 101 18.43 28.55 7.13
C ASP A 101 17.60 27.38 7.68
N ALA A 102 16.46 27.66 8.33
CA ALA A 102 15.53 26.65 8.81
C ALA A 102 14.95 25.79 7.67
N ARG A 103 14.56 26.42 6.55
CA ARG A 103 14.07 25.71 5.36
C ARG A 103 15.15 24.80 4.76
N THR A 104 16.39 25.30 4.67
CA THR A 104 17.52 24.52 4.13
C THR A 104 17.83 23.31 5.00
N GLY A 105 17.85 23.49 6.33
CA GLY A 105 18.03 22.38 7.27
C GLY A 105 16.93 21.32 7.14
N ALA A 106 15.67 21.74 7.03
CA ALA A 106 14.55 20.82 6.84
C ALA A 106 14.64 20.00 5.54
N ILE A 107 15.10 20.61 4.44
CA ILE A 107 15.33 19.90 3.18
C ILE A 107 16.44 18.85 3.35
N ALA A 108 17.56 19.21 3.98
CA ALA A 108 18.66 18.29 4.22
C ALA A 108 18.25 17.10 5.11
N ASP A 109 17.41 17.33 6.11
CA ASP A 109 16.87 16.27 6.96
C ASP A 109 15.98 15.30 6.16
N VAL A 110 15.13 15.81 5.27
CA VAL A 110 14.30 14.98 4.36
C VAL A 110 15.16 14.13 3.43
N GLU A 111 16.22 14.69 2.86
CA GLU A 111 17.17 13.94 2.03
C GLU A 111 17.87 12.83 2.83
N LYS A 112 18.26 13.11 4.08
CA LYS A 112 18.93 12.14 4.97
C LYS A 112 18.03 10.98 5.38
N ILE A 113 16.71 11.20 5.51
CA ILE A 113 15.73 10.14 5.82
C ILE A 113 15.63 9.13 4.66
N GLY A 114 16.19 9.44 3.49
CA GLY A 114 16.22 8.52 2.35
C GLY A 114 14.87 8.43 1.65
N TYR A 115 14.07 9.51 1.70
CA TYR A 115 12.85 9.60 0.91
C TYR A 115 13.16 9.37 -0.57
N GLN A 116 12.52 8.37 -1.15
CA GLN A 116 12.60 8.08 -2.57
C GLN A 116 11.38 8.66 -3.27
N THR A 117 11.61 9.36 -4.37
CA THR A 117 10.50 9.73 -5.26
C THR A 117 9.99 8.48 -5.98
N ALA A 118 8.75 8.52 -6.48
CA ALA A 118 8.23 7.45 -7.34
C ALA A 118 9.17 7.15 -8.52
N VAL A 119 9.80 8.18 -9.10
CA VAL A 119 10.78 8.03 -10.19
C VAL A 119 12.01 7.22 -9.75
N ASN A 120 12.53 7.47 -8.54
CA ASN A 120 13.67 6.71 -8.02
C ASN A 120 13.32 5.23 -7.83
N VAL A 121 12.12 4.96 -7.29
CA VAL A 121 11.61 3.60 -7.10
C VAL A 121 11.45 2.88 -8.44
N GLU A 122 10.77 3.50 -9.41
CA GLU A 122 10.56 2.92 -10.74
C GLU A 122 11.87 2.64 -11.48
N THR A 123 12.84 3.57 -11.39
CA THR A 123 14.16 3.39 -12.00
C THR A 123 14.89 2.18 -11.39
N ALA A 124 14.86 2.03 -10.06
CA ALA A 124 15.51 0.92 -9.36
C ALA A 124 14.85 -0.43 -9.68
N ILE A 125 13.51 -0.48 -9.73
CA ILE A 125 12.75 -1.70 -10.09
C ILE A 125 13.07 -2.13 -11.52
N THR A 126 13.05 -1.18 -12.46
CA THR A 126 13.37 -1.42 -13.87
C THR A 126 14.81 -1.89 -14.05
N ALA A 127 15.78 -1.25 -13.38
CA ALA A 127 17.20 -1.61 -13.46
C ALA A 127 17.49 -3.02 -12.92
N LYS A 128 16.72 -3.49 -11.93
CA LYS A 128 16.85 -4.85 -11.38
C LYS A 128 16.15 -5.92 -12.24
N GLY A 129 15.45 -5.51 -13.30
CA GLY A 129 14.81 -6.43 -14.23
C GLY A 129 13.56 -7.12 -13.67
N TYR A 130 12.91 -6.54 -12.65
CA TYR A 130 11.64 -7.04 -12.18
C TYR A 130 10.60 -6.98 -13.30
N GLN A 131 9.97 -8.12 -13.59
CA GLN A 131 8.95 -8.20 -14.61
C GLN A 131 7.56 -7.99 -14.02
N THR A 132 6.69 -7.34 -14.79
CA THR A 132 5.26 -7.30 -14.50
C THR A 132 4.62 -8.67 -14.76
N ALA A 133 3.44 -8.91 -14.17
CA ALA A 133 2.69 -10.13 -14.43
C ALA A 133 2.41 -10.35 -15.93
N ALA A 134 2.13 -9.27 -16.69
CA ALA A 134 1.90 -9.33 -18.12
C ALA A 134 3.16 -9.74 -18.92
N GLN A 135 4.34 -9.27 -18.50
CA GLN A 135 5.61 -9.67 -19.12
C GLN A 135 5.92 -11.15 -18.84
N VAL A 136 5.67 -11.62 -17.61
CA VAL A 136 5.82 -13.03 -17.25
C VAL A 136 4.87 -13.90 -18.08
N ASP A 137 3.60 -13.51 -18.20
CA ASP A 137 2.60 -14.23 -18.98
C ASP A 137 2.99 -14.32 -20.46
N THR A 138 3.49 -13.22 -21.04
CA THR A 138 4.01 -13.18 -22.42
C THR A 138 5.21 -14.13 -22.61
N ILE A 139 6.13 -14.21 -21.64
CA ILE A 139 7.29 -15.11 -21.71
C ILE A 139 6.84 -16.57 -21.62
N VAL A 140 5.92 -16.89 -20.71
CA VAL A 140 5.42 -18.26 -20.50
C VAL A 140 4.71 -18.75 -21.76
N THR A 141 3.79 -17.94 -22.29
CA THR A 141 3.05 -18.27 -23.52
C THR A 141 3.96 -18.29 -24.75
N GLY A 142 4.87 -17.32 -24.89
CA GLY A 142 5.83 -17.25 -26.00
C GLY A 142 6.84 -18.40 -26.04
N LYS A 143 7.17 -19.00 -24.89
CA LYS A 143 8.00 -20.22 -24.82
C LYS A 143 7.24 -21.51 -25.09
N GLY A 144 5.94 -21.43 -25.38
CA GLY A 144 5.11 -22.61 -25.66
C GLY A 144 4.79 -23.44 -24.42
N TYR A 145 4.99 -22.90 -23.21
CA TYR A 145 4.48 -23.54 -22.01
C TYR A 145 2.96 -23.52 -22.04
N GLN A 146 2.37 -24.69 -21.87
CA GLN A 146 0.93 -24.86 -21.94
C GLN A 146 0.33 -24.57 -20.57
N THR A 147 -0.74 -23.78 -20.54
CA THR A 147 -1.54 -23.62 -19.32
C THR A 147 -2.27 -24.94 -19.02
N ALA A 148 -2.68 -25.13 -17.76
CA ALA A 148 -3.54 -26.27 -17.40
C ALA A 148 -4.79 -26.36 -18.29
N ALA A 149 -5.39 -25.21 -18.61
CA ALA A 149 -6.53 -25.13 -19.53
C ALA A 149 -6.20 -25.63 -20.95
N ASN A 150 -5.00 -25.35 -21.47
CA ASN A 150 -4.59 -25.86 -22.78
C ASN A 150 -4.38 -27.38 -22.77
N VAL A 151 -3.80 -27.91 -21.70
CA VAL A 151 -3.60 -29.35 -21.52
C VAL A 151 -4.94 -30.06 -21.42
N ASP A 152 -5.85 -29.57 -20.57
CA ASP A 152 -7.19 -30.14 -20.39
C ASP A 152 -7.98 -30.14 -21.71
N ALA A 153 -7.91 -29.06 -22.49
CA ALA A 153 -8.57 -28.98 -23.78
C ALA A 153 -8.04 -30.06 -24.76
N LYS A 154 -6.71 -30.21 -24.87
CA LYS A 154 -6.09 -31.22 -25.74
C LYS A 154 -6.40 -32.65 -25.30
N VAL A 155 -6.36 -32.91 -23.98
CA VAL A 155 -6.67 -34.23 -23.42
C VAL A 155 -8.12 -34.61 -23.68
N ASN A 156 -9.06 -33.68 -23.45
CA ASN A 156 -10.47 -33.93 -23.70
C ASN A 156 -10.79 -34.12 -25.19
N ALA A 157 -10.13 -33.37 -26.08
CA ALA A 157 -10.23 -33.58 -27.52
C ALA A 157 -9.74 -34.98 -27.92
N ALA A 158 -8.55 -35.38 -27.47
CA ALA A 158 -7.99 -36.70 -27.76
C ALA A 158 -8.86 -37.85 -27.20
N LYS A 159 -9.40 -37.67 -25.99
CA LYS A 159 -10.35 -38.62 -25.39
C LYS A 159 -11.62 -38.77 -26.24
N THR A 160 -12.16 -37.66 -26.72
CA THR A 160 -13.36 -37.67 -27.58
C THR A 160 -13.09 -38.37 -28.90
N GLU A 161 -11.96 -38.08 -29.54
CA GLU A 161 -11.53 -38.74 -30.78
C GLU A 161 -11.37 -40.25 -30.60
N LEU A 162 -10.70 -40.69 -29.52
CA LEU A 162 -10.54 -42.10 -29.19
C LEU A 162 -11.89 -42.80 -28.95
N GLN A 163 -12.80 -42.16 -28.22
CA GLN A 163 -14.14 -42.69 -27.97
C GLN A 163 -14.93 -42.84 -29.26
N ASN A 164 -14.86 -41.86 -30.16
CA ASN A 164 -15.52 -41.93 -31.46
C ASN A 164 -14.91 -43.04 -32.35
N SER A 165 -13.59 -43.18 -32.35
CA SER A 165 -12.90 -44.23 -33.09
C SER A 165 -13.30 -45.63 -32.61
N LEU A 166 -13.28 -45.87 -31.29
CA LEU A 166 -13.70 -47.15 -30.71
C LEU A 166 -15.19 -47.43 -30.93
N GLY A 167 -16.05 -46.42 -30.72
CA GLY A 167 -17.48 -46.54 -30.93
C GLY A 167 -17.87 -46.79 -32.39
N SER A 168 -17.01 -46.42 -33.35
CA SER A 168 -17.21 -46.76 -34.77
C SER A 168 -16.70 -48.17 -35.13
N ALA A 169 -15.64 -48.65 -34.48
CA ALA A 169 -15.04 -49.95 -34.73
C ALA A 169 -15.84 -51.11 -34.11
N PHE A 170 -16.38 -50.90 -32.91
CA PHE A 170 -17.23 -51.87 -32.21
C PHE A 170 -18.46 -51.14 -31.69
N ARG A 171 -19.61 -51.35 -32.32
CA ARG A 171 -20.88 -50.81 -31.84
C ARG A 171 -21.77 -51.93 -31.31
N ALA A 172 -22.00 -51.90 -30.01
CA ALA A 172 -22.83 -52.88 -29.31
C ALA A 172 -24.29 -52.77 -29.76
N LYS A 173 -24.88 -53.90 -30.11
CA LYS A 173 -26.26 -54.02 -30.59
C LYS A 173 -27.19 -54.68 -29.57
N GLY A 174 -26.65 -55.03 -28.41
CA GLY A 174 -27.38 -55.67 -27.32
C GLY A 174 -27.10 -57.17 -27.25
N SER A 175 -28.00 -57.89 -26.59
CA SER A 175 -27.93 -59.35 -26.44
C SER A 175 -29.00 -60.01 -27.31
N SER A 176 -28.67 -61.12 -27.96
CA SER A 176 -29.60 -61.89 -28.79
C SER A 176 -29.32 -63.39 -28.67
N ALA A 177 -30.34 -64.22 -28.85
CA ALA A 177 -30.13 -65.66 -29.05
C ALA A 177 -29.38 -65.89 -30.37
N PHE A 178 -28.61 -66.97 -30.47
CA PHE A 178 -27.82 -67.26 -31.68
C PHE A 178 -28.69 -67.33 -32.95
N ALA A 179 -29.83 -68.01 -32.86
CA ALA A 179 -30.78 -68.14 -33.96
C ALA A 179 -31.45 -66.82 -34.37
N ASN A 180 -31.36 -65.78 -33.54
CA ASN A 180 -31.95 -64.46 -33.75
C ASN A 180 -30.91 -63.40 -34.11
N LEU A 181 -29.66 -63.80 -34.41
CA LEU A 181 -28.71 -62.87 -34.98
C LEU A 181 -29.23 -62.37 -36.34
N PRO A 182 -29.07 -61.07 -36.67
CA PRO A 182 -29.45 -60.59 -37.98
C PRO A 182 -28.67 -61.30 -39.09
N ALA A 183 -29.26 -61.38 -40.27
CA ALA A 183 -28.54 -61.82 -41.45
C ALA A 183 -27.34 -60.88 -41.72
N LEU A 184 -26.21 -61.44 -42.15
CA LEU A 184 -24.95 -60.70 -42.30
C LEU A 184 -25.04 -59.55 -43.31
N ASP A 185 -25.91 -59.66 -44.33
CA ASP A 185 -26.20 -58.61 -45.30
C ASP A 185 -26.96 -57.41 -44.70
N ALA A 186 -27.64 -57.61 -43.56
CA ALA A 186 -28.31 -56.59 -42.78
C ALA A 186 -27.44 -56.06 -41.61
N THR A 187 -26.19 -56.53 -41.48
CA THR A 187 -25.24 -56.06 -40.46
C THR A 187 -24.20 -55.11 -41.04
N ALA A 188 -23.73 -54.17 -40.24
CA ALA A 188 -22.57 -53.36 -40.60
C ALA A 188 -21.31 -53.90 -39.92
N LYS A 189 -20.15 -53.65 -40.53
CA LYS A 189 -18.85 -53.96 -39.91
C LYS A 189 -18.77 -53.30 -38.54
N GLY A 190 -18.38 -54.08 -37.54
CA GLY A 190 -18.28 -53.63 -36.14
C GLY A 190 -19.56 -53.80 -35.33
N ASP A 191 -20.65 -54.34 -35.87
CA ASP A 191 -21.82 -54.72 -35.07
C ASP A 191 -21.47 -55.85 -34.11
N VAL A 192 -21.59 -55.59 -32.80
CA VAL A 192 -21.30 -56.56 -31.75
C VAL A 192 -22.58 -57.01 -31.06
N TYR A 193 -22.79 -58.32 -31.00
CA TYR A 193 -23.90 -58.95 -30.28
C TYR A 193 -23.36 -59.84 -29.18
N ASN A 194 -23.97 -59.76 -28.00
CA ASN A 194 -23.76 -60.74 -26.93
C ASN A 194 -24.72 -61.91 -27.14
N VAL A 195 -24.20 -63.10 -27.44
CA VAL A 195 -25.05 -64.27 -27.72
C VAL A 195 -25.50 -64.89 -26.41
N THR A 196 -26.81 -64.92 -26.15
CA THR A 196 -27.35 -65.30 -24.83
C THR A 196 -27.33 -66.80 -24.53
N ASP A 197 -27.26 -67.62 -25.57
CA ASP A 197 -27.31 -69.08 -25.47
C ASP A 197 -25.99 -69.69 -25.94
N ALA A 198 -25.69 -70.91 -25.48
CA ALA A 198 -24.59 -71.68 -26.07
C ALA A 198 -24.95 -72.01 -27.53
N PHE A 199 -23.96 -71.97 -28.42
CA PHE A 199 -24.19 -72.19 -29.85
C PHE A 199 -23.03 -72.90 -30.53
N THR A 200 -23.29 -73.42 -31.72
CA THR A 200 -22.27 -73.99 -32.60
C THR A 200 -22.07 -73.04 -33.77
N THR A 201 -20.83 -72.68 -34.07
CA THR A 201 -20.52 -71.80 -35.22
C THR A 201 -21.02 -72.40 -36.53
N THR A 202 -21.44 -71.55 -37.46
CA THR A 202 -21.84 -71.92 -38.83
C THR A 202 -20.77 -71.48 -39.83
N ASN A 203 -20.98 -71.73 -41.12
CA ASN A 203 -20.07 -71.28 -42.18
C ASN A 203 -19.95 -69.75 -42.29
N ASP A 204 -20.90 -69.04 -41.67
CA ASP A 204 -20.93 -67.58 -41.57
C ASP A 204 -19.88 -67.04 -40.60
N PHE A 205 -19.20 -67.90 -39.83
CA PHE A 205 -18.11 -67.49 -38.95
C PHE A 205 -16.77 -67.46 -39.69
N VAL A 206 -15.86 -66.58 -39.25
CA VAL A 206 -14.47 -66.49 -39.74
C VAL A 206 -13.78 -67.85 -39.64
N ASP A 207 -13.96 -68.49 -38.49
CA ASP A 207 -13.39 -69.80 -38.15
C ASP A 207 -14.14 -71.00 -38.76
N GLY A 208 -15.21 -70.75 -39.51
CA GLY A 208 -16.05 -71.81 -40.08
C GLY A 208 -16.97 -72.52 -39.07
N ALA A 209 -17.65 -73.57 -39.55
CA ALA A 209 -18.67 -74.26 -38.79
C ALA A 209 -18.12 -75.32 -37.81
N GLY A 210 -18.87 -75.59 -36.74
CA GLY A 210 -18.67 -76.77 -35.88
C GLY A 210 -18.05 -76.52 -34.51
N LYS A 211 -17.73 -75.27 -34.15
CA LYS A 211 -17.18 -74.94 -32.82
C LYS A 211 -18.29 -74.62 -31.83
N ASN A 212 -18.28 -75.30 -30.69
CA ASN A 212 -19.21 -75.02 -29.61
C ASN A 212 -18.69 -73.88 -28.73
N LEU A 213 -19.46 -72.81 -28.64
CA LEU A 213 -19.16 -71.62 -27.85
C LEU A 213 -20.21 -71.46 -26.74
N PRO A 214 -19.79 -71.08 -25.51
CA PRO A 214 -20.71 -70.93 -24.39
C PRO A 214 -21.61 -69.69 -24.55
N ALA A 215 -22.73 -69.69 -23.82
CA ALA A 215 -23.56 -68.51 -23.61
C ALA A 215 -22.73 -67.33 -23.08
N GLY A 216 -23.04 -66.12 -23.54
CA GLY A 216 -22.31 -64.89 -23.22
C GLY A 216 -21.12 -64.60 -24.13
N THR A 217 -20.90 -65.41 -25.17
CA THR A 217 -19.87 -65.11 -26.18
C THR A 217 -20.29 -63.92 -27.03
N ASN A 218 -19.43 -62.90 -27.10
CA ASN A 218 -19.63 -61.77 -28.01
C ASN A 218 -19.20 -62.15 -29.43
N VAL A 219 -20.02 -61.78 -30.41
CA VAL A 219 -19.70 -61.93 -31.83
C VAL A 219 -19.72 -60.57 -32.50
N VAL A 220 -18.74 -60.30 -33.36
CA VAL A 220 -18.63 -59.05 -34.13
C VAL A 220 -18.73 -59.34 -35.62
N ALA A 221 -19.50 -58.52 -36.33
CA ALA A 221 -19.57 -58.58 -37.79
C ALA A 221 -18.29 -57.98 -38.38
N VAL A 222 -17.51 -58.78 -39.11
CA VAL A 222 -16.25 -58.38 -39.76
C VAL A 222 -16.33 -58.61 -41.25
N ALA A 223 -15.62 -57.78 -42.01
CA ALA A 223 -15.42 -58.00 -43.43
C ALA A 223 -14.16 -58.85 -43.63
N VAL A 224 -14.31 -60.05 -44.19
CA VAL A 224 -13.21 -60.95 -44.51
C VAL A 224 -12.98 -60.90 -46.01
N THR A 225 -11.75 -60.58 -46.40
CA THR A 225 -11.30 -60.61 -47.79
C THR A 225 -10.52 -61.89 -48.04
N THR A 226 -10.99 -62.70 -48.99
CA THR A 226 -10.31 -63.94 -49.42
C THR A 226 -9.80 -63.79 -50.86
N GLY A 227 -8.64 -64.36 -51.15
CA GLY A 227 -7.95 -64.20 -52.44
C GLY A 227 -6.99 -63.00 -52.48
N GLU A 228 -6.25 -62.86 -53.57
CA GLU A 228 -5.25 -61.81 -53.79
C GLU A 228 -5.54 -61.03 -55.09
N GLY A 229 -5.14 -59.76 -55.11
CA GLY A 229 -5.27 -58.89 -56.29
C GLY A 229 -6.73 -58.62 -56.69
N ASP A 230 -6.98 -58.47 -57.99
CA ASP A 230 -8.31 -58.13 -58.53
C ASP A 230 -9.38 -59.23 -58.33
N ASN A 231 -8.99 -60.42 -57.88
CA ASN A 231 -9.89 -61.54 -57.59
C ASN A 231 -10.29 -61.63 -56.10
N ALA A 232 -9.87 -60.67 -55.28
CA ALA A 232 -10.19 -60.66 -53.87
C ALA A 232 -11.69 -60.44 -53.62
N THR A 233 -12.34 -61.38 -52.96
CA THR A 233 -13.76 -61.30 -52.59
C THR A 233 -13.89 -60.90 -51.13
N THR A 234 -14.65 -59.84 -50.84
CA THR A 234 -14.94 -59.43 -49.46
C THR A 234 -16.35 -59.86 -49.08
N ALA A 235 -16.47 -60.65 -48.02
CA ALA A 235 -17.74 -61.09 -47.46
C ALA A 235 -17.82 -60.73 -45.98
N MET A 236 -19.03 -60.40 -45.50
CA MET A 236 -19.28 -60.25 -44.08
C MET A 236 -19.29 -61.62 -43.42
N LYS A 237 -18.68 -61.73 -42.24
CA LYS A 237 -18.66 -62.91 -41.39
C LYS A 237 -18.78 -62.53 -39.92
N TRP A 238 -19.21 -63.47 -39.09
CA TRP A 238 -19.14 -63.35 -37.65
C TRP A 238 -17.76 -63.76 -37.14
N ASP A 239 -17.11 -62.90 -36.37
CA ASP A 239 -15.91 -63.22 -35.61
C ASP A 239 -16.30 -63.36 -34.14
N ALA A 240 -16.01 -64.52 -33.56
CA ALA A 240 -16.29 -64.77 -32.16
C ALA A 240 -15.15 -64.17 -31.33
N LEU A 241 -15.47 -63.23 -30.43
CA LEU A 241 -14.50 -62.60 -29.52
C LEU A 241 -14.14 -63.53 -28.35
N THR A 242 -13.87 -64.78 -28.67
CA THR A 242 -13.35 -65.78 -27.75
C THR A 242 -11.85 -65.69 -27.88
N GLY A 243 -11.11 -65.33 -26.83
CA GLY A 243 -9.65 -65.15 -26.89
C GLY A 243 -8.82 -66.40 -27.23
N MET A 244 -9.38 -67.40 -27.92
CA MET A 244 -8.73 -68.61 -28.38
C MET A 244 -8.59 -68.59 -29.91
N ILE A 245 -7.35 -68.66 -30.38
CA ILE A 245 -7.01 -68.81 -31.79
C ILE A 245 -7.37 -70.22 -32.25
N ASP A 246 -8.03 -70.35 -33.40
CA ASP A 246 -8.22 -71.64 -34.04
C ASP A 246 -6.91 -72.21 -34.58
N LEU A 247 -6.50 -73.37 -34.10
CA LEU A 247 -5.35 -74.10 -34.61
C LEU A 247 -5.73 -75.40 -35.32
N SER A 248 -7.02 -75.65 -35.56
CA SER A 248 -7.50 -76.90 -36.17
C SER A 248 -7.00 -77.11 -37.61
N GLY A 249 -6.59 -76.03 -38.31
CA GLY A 249 -5.95 -76.10 -39.63
C GLY A 249 -4.44 -76.35 -39.62
N TYR A 250 -3.81 -76.40 -38.44
CA TYR A 250 -2.39 -76.71 -38.30
C TYR A 250 -2.19 -78.18 -37.90
N MET A 251 -1.14 -78.80 -38.45
CA MET A 251 -0.73 -80.16 -38.13
C MET A 251 -0.51 -80.31 -36.62
N LEU A 252 -1.21 -81.24 -35.96
CA LEU A 252 -0.99 -81.47 -34.53
C LEU A 252 0.36 -82.17 -34.34
N LYS A 253 0.96 -81.99 -33.16
CA LYS A 253 2.18 -82.72 -32.81
C LYS A 253 2.00 -84.24 -32.86
N SER A 254 0.77 -84.73 -32.66
CA SER A 254 0.39 -86.14 -32.82
C SER A 254 0.39 -86.63 -34.26
N ASP A 255 0.26 -85.73 -35.22
CA ASP A 255 0.18 -86.05 -36.65
C ASP A 255 1.58 -86.08 -37.30
N LEU A 256 2.59 -85.60 -36.58
CA LEU A 256 4.00 -85.74 -36.96
C LEU A 256 4.51 -87.13 -36.60
N ILE A 257 4.70 -87.98 -37.61
CA ILE A 257 5.38 -89.26 -37.47
C ILE A 257 6.88 -89.03 -37.70
N ALA A 258 7.73 -89.48 -36.77
CA ALA A 258 9.18 -89.44 -36.96
C ALA A 258 9.55 -90.34 -38.14
N ALA A 259 10.39 -89.84 -39.06
CA ALA A 259 10.93 -90.66 -40.14
C ALA A 259 11.69 -91.85 -39.55
N THR A 260 11.45 -93.04 -40.10
CA THR A 260 12.18 -94.25 -39.70
C THR A 260 13.61 -94.21 -40.21
N ASP A 261 14.53 -94.92 -39.55
CA ASP A 261 15.92 -95.02 -39.99
C ASP A 261 16.03 -95.51 -41.45
N ALA A 262 15.15 -96.43 -41.87
CA ALA A 262 15.08 -96.92 -43.25
C ALA A 262 14.65 -95.86 -44.27
N GLU A 263 13.74 -94.95 -43.89
CA GLU A 263 13.32 -93.83 -44.76
C GLU A 263 14.41 -92.76 -44.86
N ILE A 264 15.22 -92.59 -43.80
CA ILE A 264 16.37 -91.68 -43.79
C ILE A 264 17.51 -92.25 -44.63
N ASP A 265 17.81 -93.55 -44.48
CA ASP A 265 18.87 -94.24 -45.22
C ASP A 265 18.59 -94.29 -46.73
N ALA A 266 17.32 -94.26 -47.15
CA ALA A 266 16.92 -94.23 -48.56
C ALA A 266 17.10 -92.85 -49.25
N LEU A 267 17.50 -91.81 -48.52
CA LEU A 267 17.74 -90.46 -49.04
C LEU A 267 19.19 -90.18 -49.42
N PHE A 268 20.10 -91.13 -49.15
CA PHE A 268 21.53 -91.08 -49.47
C PHE A 268 21.96 -92.30 -50.29
#